data_AF-A0A8A5YLF0-F1
#
_entry.id   AF-A0A8A5YLF0-F1
#
_cell.length_a   1.000
_cell.length_b   1.000
_cell.length_c   1.000
_cell.angle_alpha   90.00
_cell.angle_beta   90.00
_cell.angle_gamma   90.00
#
_symmetry.space_group_name_H-M   'P 1'
#
loop_
_entity.id
_entity.type
_entity.pdbx_description
1 polymer ?
#
loop_
_entity_poly.entity_id
_entity_poly.type
_entity_poly.pdbx_seq_one_letter_code
_entity_poly.pdbx_strand_id
1 'polypeptide(L)'
;ILAYKSTGECSITVFLATLFTALSVHAAGNLVNTYFDYMKGIDGKTSDDRTLVDKHLQPHDVAWLGTVSYFCGMVGYVILVMISPAKMEHIALMFFGGLSSSFMYTGGLGLKYIALGDLVIFLSFGPLTVMFAFLTQAGKLSTVTLLYAIPLALNTVSILHANNTRDMESDKKAKIVTVSILLGKTGSYILFAFLLFAPYIVFVLMGLHISPWLFLPLLTVKDVFNIERFFRSGSLRKVPYMLAQLNLLIGLLYV
;
A
#
# COMPACT_ATOMS: atom_id res chain seq x y z
N ILE A 1 -3.47 -5.79 -17.85
CA ILE A 1 -2.73 -6.91 -18.51
C ILE A 1 -3.29 -8.27 -18.12
N LEU A 2 -3.31 -8.63 -16.82
CA LEU A 2 -3.82 -9.95 -16.38
C LEU A 2 -5.25 -10.23 -16.84
N ALA A 3 -6.16 -9.25 -16.69
CA ALA A 3 -7.53 -9.39 -17.18
C ALA A 3 -7.56 -9.64 -18.70
N TYR A 4 -6.87 -8.81 -19.48
CA TYR A 4 -6.74 -8.97 -20.93
C TYR A 4 -6.19 -10.35 -21.33
N LYS A 5 -5.14 -10.86 -20.67
CA LYS A 5 -4.62 -12.22 -20.91
C LYS A 5 -5.64 -13.30 -20.58
N SER A 6 -6.55 -13.06 -19.63
CA SER A 6 -7.56 -14.02 -19.20
C SER A 6 -8.85 -13.98 -20.02
N THR A 7 -9.23 -12.84 -20.57
CA THR A 7 -10.55 -12.65 -21.23
C THR A 7 -10.43 -12.24 -22.69
N GLY A 8 -9.27 -11.80 -23.16
CA GLY A 8 -9.08 -11.22 -24.50
C GLY A 8 -9.56 -9.77 -24.61
N GLU A 9 -10.15 -9.21 -23.56
CA GLU A 9 -10.78 -7.89 -23.56
C GLU A 9 -10.25 -7.02 -22.42
N CYS A 10 -10.24 -5.70 -22.65
CA CYS A 10 -9.88 -4.72 -21.63
C CYS A 10 -10.75 -3.48 -21.80
N SER A 11 -11.77 -3.32 -20.95
CA SER A 11 -12.64 -2.16 -21.00
C SER A 11 -11.93 -0.94 -20.42
N ILE A 12 -11.72 0.10 -21.24
CA ILE A 12 -11.07 1.35 -20.80
C ILE A 12 -11.96 2.05 -19.76
N THR A 13 -13.28 2.02 -19.92
CA THR A 13 -14.22 2.63 -18.99
C THR A 13 -14.16 1.98 -17.61
N VAL A 14 -14.15 0.64 -17.55
CA VAL A 14 -14.00 -0.10 -16.29
C VAL A 14 -12.63 0.16 -15.66
N PHE A 15 -11.56 0.24 -16.48
CA PHE A 15 -10.22 0.58 -16.00
C PHE A 15 -10.21 1.96 -15.32
N LEU A 16 -10.74 2.99 -15.98
CA LEU A 16 -10.77 4.34 -15.45
C LEU A 16 -11.64 4.44 -14.18
N ALA A 17 -12.80 3.77 -14.16
CA ALA A 17 -13.65 3.71 -12.98
C ALA A 17 -12.97 2.99 -11.81
N THR A 18 -12.25 1.90 -12.08
CA THR A 18 -11.46 1.16 -11.08
C THR A 18 -10.35 2.04 -10.51
N LEU A 19 -9.60 2.72 -11.39
CA LEU A 19 -8.52 3.62 -11.00
C LEU A 19 -9.06 4.77 -10.13
N PHE A 20 -10.12 5.43 -10.57
CA PHE A 20 -10.78 6.50 -9.82
C PHE A 20 -11.25 6.02 -8.44
N THR A 21 -11.88 4.85 -8.37
CA THR A 21 -12.38 4.25 -7.11
C THR A 21 -11.23 3.97 -6.15
N ALA A 22 -10.18 3.28 -6.61
CA ALA A 22 -9.04 2.92 -5.80
C ALA A 22 -8.29 4.16 -5.29
N LEU A 23 -7.99 5.12 -6.18
CA LEU A 23 -7.30 6.35 -5.80
C LEU A 23 -8.11 7.18 -4.79
N SER A 24 -9.43 7.23 -4.94
CA SER A 24 -10.31 7.94 -3.99
C SER A 24 -10.26 7.32 -2.60
N VAL A 25 -10.32 5.99 -2.49
CA VAL A 25 -10.23 5.29 -1.20
C VAL A 25 -8.83 5.42 -0.58
N HIS A 26 -7.77 5.34 -1.38
CA HIS A 26 -6.40 5.56 -0.91
C HIS A 26 -6.19 7.01 -0.42
N ALA A 27 -6.71 8.00 -1.15
CA ALA A 27 -6.68 9.40 -0.72
C ALA A 27 -7.43 9.59 0.60
N ALA A 28 -8.62 9.00 0.73
CA ALA A 28 -9.39 9.04 1.96
C ALA A 28 -8.62 8.42 3.15
N GLY A 29 -8.03 7.23 2.97
CA GLY A 29 -7.22 6.56 3.97
C GLY A 29 -6.02 7.40 4.43
N ASN A 30 -5.32 8.05 3.50
CA ASN A 30 -4.20 8.94 3.83
C ASN A 30 -4.66 10.16 4.64
N LEU A 31 -5.77 10.81 4.23
CA LEU A 31 -6.33 11.94 4.96
C LEU A 31 -6.81 11.55 6.37
N VAL A 32 -7.41 10.36 6.50
CA VAL A 32 -7.79 9.78 7.80
C VAL A 32 -6.56 9.51 8.66
N ASN A 33 -5.46 9.00 8.09
CA ASN A 33 -4.18 8.86 8.77
C ASN A 33 -3.68 10.22 9.29
N THR A 34 -3.55 11.23 8.43
CA THR A 34 -3.13 12.59 8.79
C THR A 34 -3.99 13.16 9.93
N TYR A 35 -5.32 13.02 9.83
CA TYR A 35 -6.22 13.53 10.85
C TYR A 35 -6.02 12.84 12.20
N PHE A 36 -6.05 11.50 12.25
CA PHE A 36 -5.96 10.77 13.52
C PHE A 36 -4.57 10.83 14.15
N ASP A 37 -3.50 10.81 13.36
CA ASP A 37 -2.13 10.95 13.88
C ASP A 37 -1.95 12.33 14.53
N TYR A 38 -2.44 13.40 13.89
CA TYR A 38 -2.42 14.74 14.47
C TYR A 38 -3.28 14.84 15.74
N MET A 39 -4.53 14.36 15.71
CA MET A 39 -5.43 14.43 16.87
C MET A 39 -4.93 13.62 18.08
N LYS A 40 -4.16 12.56 17.84
CA LYS A 40 -3.51 11.77 18.90
C LYS A 40 -2.16 12.35 19.35
N GLY A 41 -1.70 13.44 18.75
CA GLY A 41 -0.42 14.08 19.06
C GLY A 41 0.79 13.26 18.62
N ILE A 42 0.62 12.36 17.66
CA ILE A 42 1.68 11.51 17.08
C ILE A 42 2.50 12.34 16.09
N ASP A 43 1.82 13.11 15.23
CA ASP A 43 2.50 14.00 14.30
C ASP A 43 2.99 15.28 14.97
N GLY A 44 4.28 15.57 14.78
CA GLY A 44 4.95 16.75 15.32
C GLY A 44 5.88 17.41 14.28
N LYS A 45 6.67 18.40 14.72
CA LYS A 45 7.54 19.19 13.82
C LYS A 45 8.61 18.37 13.09
N THR A 46 8.90 17.17 13.59
CA THR A 46 9.90 16.25 13.03
C THR A 46 9.27 15.10 12.23
N SER A 47 7.94 15.02 12.17
CA SER A 47 7.22 14.04 11.35
C SER A 47 7.34 14.36 9.86
N ASP A 48 7.16 13.35 9.02
CA ASP A 48 7.13 13.53 7.57
C ASP A 48 5.83 14.23 7.12
N ASP A 49 4.68 13.82 7.67
CA ASP A 49 3.43 14.54 7.47
C ASP A 49 3.34 15.70 8.46
N ARG A 50 3.31 16.92 7.91
CA ARG A 50 3.21 18.17 8.68
C ARG A 50 2.03 19.01 8.24
N THR A 51 1.12 18.45 7.44
CA THR A 51 0.00 19.18 6.83
C THR A 51 -0.82 19.95 7.86
N LEU A 52 -1.16 19.30 8.98
CA LEU A 52 -1.89 19.90 10.09
C LEU A 52 -0.97 20.61 11.10
N VAL A 53 0.25 20.09 11.32
CA VAL A 53 1.24 20.66 12.25
C VAL A 53 1.67 22.07 11.81
N ASP A 54 1.90 22.26 10.52
CA ASP A 54 2.31 23.54 9.91
C ASP A 54 1.12 24.42 9.52
N LYS A 55 -0.11 23.96 9.81
CA LYS A 55 -1.37 24.68 9.52
C LYS A 55 -1.59 24.98 8.03
N HIS A 56 -1.04 24.16 7.13
CA HIS A 56 -1.37 24.23 5.70
C HIS A 56 -2.85 23.93 5.45
N LEU A 57 -3.42 23.03 6.25
CA LEU A 57 -4.84 22.77 6.36
C LEU A 57 -5.24 22.76 7.83
N GLN A 58 -6.52 22.95 8.12
CA GLN A 58 -7.09 22.75 9.44
C GLN A 58 -7.65 21.32 9.57
N PRO A 59 -7.82 20.80 10.81
CA PRO A 59 -8.38 19.47 11.01
C PRO A 59 -9.76 19.27 10.36
N HIS A 60 -10.58 20.33 10.31
CA HIS A 60 -11.88 20.29 9.64
C HIS A 60 -11.75 20.12 8.12
N ASP A 61 -10.76 20.76 7.49
CA ASP A 61 -10.50 20.63 6.05
C ASP A 61 -10.10 19.20 5.70
N VAL A 62 -9.18 18.61 6.48
CA VAL A 62 -8.71 17.24 6.24
C VAL A 62 -9.83 16.22 6.45
N ALA A 63 -10.65 16.40 7.48
CA ALA A 63 -11.83 15.54 7.71
C ALA A 63 -12.86 15.67 6.57
N TRP A 64 -13.10 16.89 6.09
CA TRP A 64 -13.98 17.14 4.95
C TRP A 64 -13.46 16.50 3.66
N LEU A 65 -12.18 16.73 3.33
CA LEU A 65 -11.54 16.12 2.16
C LEU A 65 -11.53 14.59 2.23
N GLY A 66 -11.34 14.02 3.42
CA GLY A 66 -11.43 12.58 3.64
C GLY A 66 -12.83 12.05 3.36
N THR A 67 -13.86 12.77 3.83
CA THR A 67 -15.27 12.45 3.59
C THR A 67 -15.63 12.53 2.11
N VAL A 68 -15.21 13.60 1.43
CA VAL A 68 -15.39 13.78 -0.02
C VAL A 68 -14.69 12.65 -0.79
N SER A 69 -13.49 12.27 -0.38
CA SER A 69 -12.74 11.18 -1.01
C SER A 69 -13.43 9.82 -0.84
N TYR A 70 -13.99 9.52 0.34
CA TYR A 70 -14.82 8.32 0.52
C TYR A 70 -16.10 8.36 -0.32
N PHE A 71 -16.75 9.53 -0.41
CA PHE A 71 -17.92 9.71 -1.26
C PHE A 71 -17.60 9.47 -2.74
N CYS A 72 -16.50 10.03 -3.25
CA CYS A 72 -15.99 9.75 -4.60
C CYS A 72 -15.72 8.25 -4.80
N GLY A 73 -15.11 7.59 -3.82
CA GLY A 73 -14.92 6.13 -3.83
C GLY A 73 -16.25 5.37 -3.95
N MET A 74 -17.28 5.79 -3.21
CA MET A 74 -18.62 5.19 -3.29
C MET A 74 -19.27 5.41 -4.66
N VAL A 75 -19.15 6.61 -5.24
CA VAL A 75 -19.64 6.88 -6.61
C VAL A 75 -18.94 5.96 -7.61
N GLY A 76 -17.62 5.82 -7.50
CA GLY A 76 -16.84 4.90 -8.32
C GLY A 76 -17.28 3.44 -8.17
N TYR A 77 -17.54 3.00 -6.94
CA TYR A 77 -18.11 1.68 -6.64
C TYR A 77 -19.46 1.46 -7.33
N VAL A 78 -20.40 2.41 -7.22
CA VAL A 78 -21.72 2.31 -7.87
C VAL A 78 -21.56 2.22 -9.38
N ILE A 79 -20.69 3.03 -9.99
CA ILE A 79 -20.40 2.95 -11.43
C ILE A 79 -19.89 1.55 -11.77
N LEU A 80 -18.92 1.02 -11.03
CA LEU A 80 -18.36 -0.31 -11.27
C LEU A 80 -19.41 -1.42 -11.15
N VAL A 81 -20.33 -1.37 -10.19
CA VAL A 81 -21.42 -2.35 -10.09
C VAL A 81 -22.31 -2.35 -11.33
N MET A 82 -22.47 -1.20 -11.98
CA MET A 82 -23.32 -1.07 -13.18
C MET A 82 -22.62 -1.50 -14.48
N ILE A 83 -21.31 -1.29 -14.60
CA ILE A 83 -20.57 -1.48 -15.87
C ILE A 83 -19.64 -2.69 -15.89
N SER A 84 -19.29 -3.23 -14.72
CA SER A 84 -18.41 -4.39 -14.60
C SER A 84 -19.15 -5.68 -14.95
N PRO A 85 -18.50 -6.64 -15.62
CA PRO A 85 -19.06 -7.99 -15.78
C PRO A 85 -19.07 -8.80 -14.48
N ALA A 86 -18.47 -8.32 -13.39
CA ALA A 86 -18.41 -9.04 -12.13
C ALA A 86 -19.73 -8.98 -11.34
N LYS A 87 -20.00 -10.03 -10.57
CA LYS A 87 -21.11 -10.03 -9.62
C LYS A 87 -20.94 -8.93 -8.58
N MET A 88 -22.03 -8.20 -8.31
CA MET A 88 -22.08 -7.13 -7.31
C MET A 88 -21.53 -7.56 -5.95
N GLU A 89 -21.89 -8.76 -5.48
CA GLU A 89 -21.45 -9.29 -4.18
C GLU A 89 -19.92 -9.36 -4.04
N HIS A 90 -19.21 -9.72 -5.10
CA HIS A 90 -17.76 -9.78 -5.10
C HIS A 90 -17.13 -8.39 -5.12
N ILE A 91 -17.67 -7.47 -5.92
CA ILE A 91 -17.20 -6.07 -5.96
C ILE A 91 -17.41 -5.43 -4.58
N ALA A 92 -18.59 -5.63 -3.98
CA ALA A 92 -18.95 -5.12 -2.66
C ALA A 92 -17.98 -5.63 -1.60
N LEU A 93 -17.73 -6.94 -1.53
CA LEU A 93 -16.82 -7.53 -0.56
C LEU A 93 -15.42 -6.90 -0.62
N MET A 94 -14.87 -6.78 -1.82
CA MET A 94 -13.52 -6.23 -2.02
C MET A 94 -13.48 -4.72 -1.76
N PHE A 95 -14.48 -3.97 -2.22
CA PHE A 95 -14.56 -2.53 -2.01
C PHE A 95 -14.72 -2.17 -0.54
N PHE A 96 -15.70 -2.77 0.15
CA PHE A 96 -15.92 -2.51 1.58
C PHE A 96 -14.78 -3.05 2.44
N GLY A 97 -14.16 -4.17 2.05
CA GLY A 97 -12.91 -4.62 2.70
C GLY A 97 -11.81 -3.54 2.61
N GLY A 98 -11.62 -2.95 1.44
CA GLY A 98 -10.66 -1.86 1.22
C GLY A 98 -11.00 -0.61 2.02
N LEU A 99 -12.25 -0.13 1.90
CA LEU A 99 -12.76 1.07 2.58
C LEU A 99 -12.73 0.93 4.11
N SER A 100 -13.11 -0.22 4.65
CA SER A 100 -13.02 -0.49 6.08
C SER A 100 -11.56 -0.57 6.53
N SER A 101 -10.69 -1.23 5.75
CA SER A 101 -9.26 -1.31 6.08
C SER A 101 -8.59 0.07 6.12
N SER A 102 -8.91 0.96 5.18
CA SER A 102 -8.34 2.31 5.12
C SER A 102 -8.75 3.16 6.32
N PHE A 103 -10.00 3.02 6.80
CA PHE A 103 -10.44 3.73 7.99
C PHE A 103 -9.89 3.11 9.28
N MET A 104 -9.99 1.78 9.43
CA MET A 104 -9.58 1.05 10.64
C MET A 104 -8.06 1.06 10.88
N TYR A 105 -7.28 1.38 9.85
CA TYR A 105 -5.83 1.50 9.95
C TYR A 105 -5.42 2.51 11.04
N THR A 106 -5.99 3.73 11.04
CA THR A 106 -5.71 4.76 12.06
C THR A 106 -6.94 5.22 12.84
N GLY A 107 -8.11 5.22 12.19
CA GLY A 107 -9.40 5.43 12.82
C GLY A 107 -9.95 4.13 13.44
N GLY A 108 -11.06 4.25 14.18
CA GLY A 108 -11.70 3.11 14.83
C GLY A 108 -10.72 2.34 15.73
N LEU A 109 -10.43 1.08 15.37
CA LEU A 109 -9.52 0.20 16.10
C LEU A 109 -8.07 0.70 16.11
N GLY A 110 -7.66 1.49 15.11
CA GLY A 110 -6.30 2.00 14.99
C GLY A 110 -5.26 0.88 14.88
N LEU A 111 -5.45 -0.01 13.90
CA LEU A 111 -4.62 -1.21 13.67
C LEU A 111 -3.12 -0.90 13.53
N LYS A 112 -2.79 0.28 13.00
CA LYS A 112 -1.43 0.85 12.96
C LYS A 112 -0.76 0.84 14.34
N TYR A 113 -1.51 1.12 15.40
CA TYR A 113 -0.96 1.34 16.75
C TYR A 113 -0.79 0.06 17.58
N ILE A 114 -1.24 -1.10 17.06
CA ILE A 114 -1.26 -2.39 17.77
C ILE A 114 -0.55 -3.50 16.97
N ALA A 115 0.51 -3.14 16.26
CA ALA A 115 1.36 -4.02 15.45
C ALA A 115 0.64 -4.79 14.33
N LEU A 116 -0.55 -4.34 13.93
CA LEU A 116 -1.30 -4.88 12.80
C LEU A 116 -1.15 -4.04 11.53
N GLY A 117 -0.45 -2.90 11.60
CA GLY A 117 -0.26 -1.99 10.47
C GLY A 117 0.36 -2.67 9.24
N ASP A 118 1.49 -3.36 9.42
CA ASP A 118 2.19 -4.09 8.36
C ASP A 118 1.30 -5.12 7.66
N LEU A 119 0.49 -5.86 8.43
CA LEU A 119 -0.44 -6.85 7.89
C LEU A 119 -1.57 -6.20 7.08
N VAL A 120 -2.14 -5.11 7.60
CA VAL A 120 -3.20 -4.37 6.90
C VAL A 120 -2.66 -3.79 5.59
N ILE A 121 -1.49 -3.15 5.60
CA ILE A 121 -0.87 -2.60 4.39
C ILE A 121 -0.53 -3.71 3.40
N PHE A 122 -0.01 -4.86 3.86
CA PHE A 122 0.22 -6.02 3.01
C PHE A 122 -1.06 -6.46 2.28
N LEU A 123 -2.15 -6.65 3.02
CA LEU A 123 -3.42 -7.13 2.48
C LEU A 123 -4.06 -6.10 1.55
N SER A 124 -4.10 -4.83 1.97
CA SER A 124 -4.80 -3.76 1.24
C SER A 124 -4.05 -3.35 -0.02
N PHE A 125 -2.74 -3.10 0.03
CA PHE A 125 -1.97 -2.66 -1.14
C PHE A 125 -1.55 -3.80 -2.06
N GLY A 126 -1.58 -5.04 -1.57
CA GLY A 126 -1.29 -6.23 -2.33
C GLY A 126 -2.55 -6.93 -2.84
N PRO A 127 -2.94 -8.06 -2.23
CA PRO A 127 -4.06 -8.88 -2.67
C PRO A 127 -5.33 -8.09 -2.98
N LEU A 128 -5.76 -7.21 -2.08
CA LEU A 128 -7.05 -6.55 -2.21
C LEU A 128 -7.12 -5.66 -3.45
N THR A 129 -6.16 -4.75 -3.63
CA THR A 129 -6.13 -3.85 -4.80
C THR A 129 -5.92 -4.60 -6.12
N VAL A 130 -5.01 -5.57 -6.17
CA VAL A 130 -4.73 -6.33 -7.41
C VAL A 130 -5.92 -7.22 -7.80
N MET A 131 -6.51 -7.92 -6.83
CA MET A 131 -7.70 -8.74 -7.06
C MET A 131 -8.90 -7.89 -7.41
N PHE A 132 -9.09 -6.73 -6.78
CA PHE A 132 -10.17 -5.80 -7.10
C PHE A 132 -10.07 -5.34 -8.56
N ALA A 133 -8.89 -4.89 -8.99
CA ALA A 133 -8.67 -4.44 -10.36
C ALA A 133 -8.81 -5.56 -11.40
N PHE A 134 -8.41 -6.79 -11.06
CA PHE A 134 -8.66 -7.94 -11.93
C PHE A 134 -10.14 -8.30 -11.98
N LEU A 135 -10.81 -8.38 -10.83
CA LEU A 135 -12.21 -8.75 -10.70
C LEU A 135 -13.10 -7.81 -11.51
N THR A 136 -12.93 -6.50 -11.36
CA THR A 136 -13.77 -5.51 -12.05
C THR A 136 -13.62 -5.62 -13.56
N GLN A 137 -12.45 -5.98 -14.07
CA GLN A 137 -12.23 -6.12 -15.51
C GLN A 137 -12.60 -7.50 -16.06
N ALA A 138 -12.25 -8.57 -15.35
CA ALA A 138 -12.37 -9.94 -15.85
C ALA A 138 -13.69 -10.62 -15.46
N GLY A 139 -14.46 -10.03 -14.54
CA GLY A 139 -15.75 -10.57 -14.08
C GLY A 139 -15.64 -11.74 -13.09
N LYS A 140 -14.43 -12.21 -12.79
CA LYS A 140 -14.17 -13.40 -11.96
C LYS A 140 -12.98 -13.20 -11.04
N LEU A 141 -12.96 -13.94 -9.94
CA LEU A 141 -11.80 -14.04 -9.06
C LEU A 141 -10.79 -15.02 -9.65
N SER A 142 -9.50 -14.77 -9.41
CA SER A 142 -8.42 -15.67 -9.80
C SER A 142 -7.31 -15.67 -8.76
N THR A 143 -6.95 -16.85 -8.25
CA THR A 143 -5.87 -17.01 -7.27
C THR A 143 -4.51 -16.66 -7.84
N VAL A 144 -4.33 -16.73 -9.17
CA VAL A 144 -3.10 -16.31 -9.84
C VAL A 144 -2.77 -14.85 -9.54
N THR A 145 -3.78 -13.99 -9.38
CA THR A 145 -3.56 -12.57 -9.05
C THR A 145 -2.87 -12.36 -7.70
N LEU A 146 -3.02 -13.30 -6.75
CA LEU A 146 -2.32 -13.26 -5.46
C LEU A 146 -0.81 -13.36 -5.66
N LEU A 147 -0.36 -14.27 -6.54
CA LEU A 147 1.06 -14.40 -6.87
C LEU A 147 1.61 -13.08 -7.43
N TYR A 148 0.84 -12.42 -8.30
CA TYR A 148 1.24 -11.13 -8.86
C TYR A 148 1.25 -9.99 -7.83
N ALA A 149 0.43 -10.10 -6.79
CA ALA A 149 0.30 -9.09 -5.74
C ALA A 149 1.43 -9.15 -4.70
N ILE A 150 1.98 -10.34 -4.43
CA ILE A 150 3.03 -10.55 -3.42
C ILE A 150 4.20 -9.55 -3.53
N PRO A 151 4.89 -9.41 -4.69
CA PRO A 151 6.04 -8.51 -4.75
C PRO A 151 5.66 -7.05 -4.51
N LEU A 152 4.48 -6.62 -4.97
CA LEU A 152 3.96 -5.26 -4.76
C LEU A 152 3.63 -5.01 -3.29
N ALA A 153 3.03 -5.99 -2.62
CA ALA A 153 2.70 -5.95 -1.20
C ALA A 153 3.96 -5.83 -0.34
N LEU A 154 4.94 -6.72 -0.57
CA LEU A 154 6.20 -6.76 0.16
C LEU A 154 7.00 -5.47 0.00
N ASN A 155 7.09 -4.93 -1.22
CA ASN A 155 7.72 -3.62 -1.45
C ASN A 155 7.02 -2.51 -0.68
N THR A 156 5.68 -2.47 -0.69
CA THR A 156 4.93 -1.44 0.04
C THR A 156 5.12 -1.56 1.56
N VAL A 157 5.09 -2.78 2.09
CA VAL A 157 5.36 -3.04 3.52
C VAL A 157 6.80 -2.69 3.88
N SER A 158 7.77 -2.86 2.96
CA SER A 158 9.15 -2.45 3.22
C SER A 158 9.28 -0.94 3.47
N ILE A 159 8.49 -0.11 2.78
CA ILE A 159 8.43 1.35 3.00
C ILE A 159 7.88 1.63 4.40
N LEU A 160 6.75 1.02 4.75
CA LEU A 160 6.12 1.20 6.07
C LEU A 160 7.06 0.74 7.20
N HIS A 161 7.65 -0.45 7.06
CA HIS A 161 8.53 -1.02 8.06
C HIS A 161 9.81 -0.20 8.24
N ALA A 162 10.32 0.42 7.18
CA ALA A 162 11.41 1.39 7.28
C ALA A 162 11.01 2.65 8.05
N ASN A 163 9.80 3.18 7.84
CA ASN A 163 9.25 4.28 8.65
C ASN A 163 9.14 3.87 10.12
N ASN A 164 8.49 2.74 10.41
CA ASN A 164 8.31 2.22 11.77
C ASN A 164 9.65 1.96 12.49
N THR A 165 10.69 1.54 11.75
CA THR A 165 12.03 1.34 12.33
C THR A 165 12.72 2.67 12.65
N ARG A 166 12.59 3.67 11.76
CA ARG A 166 13.13 5.01 11.96
C ARG A 166 12.51 5.68 13.19
N ASP A 167 11.20 5.50 13.36
CA ASP A 167 10.39 6.21 14.35
C ASP A 167 10.18 5.38 15.64
N MET A 168 10.87 4.25 15.78
CA MET A 168 10.75 3.31 16.88
C MET A 168 10.79 3.95 18.28
N GLU A 169 11.69 4.92 18.49
CA GLU A 169 11.84 5.59 19.79
C GLU A 169 10.73 6.62 20.06
N SER A 170 10.27 7.34 19.04
CA SER A 170 9.14 8.28 19.17
C SER A 170 7.82 7.53 19.36
N ASP A 171 7.60 6.47 18.60
CA ASP A 171 6.41 5.63 18.68
C ASP A 171 6.28 4.98 20.06
N LYS A 172 7.40 4.50 20.62
CA LYS A 172 7.43 3.95 21.98
C LYS A 172 7.02 4.99 23.02
N LYS A 173 7.44 6.26 22.88
CA LYS A 173 7.02 7.36 23.77
C LYS A 173 5.53 7.67 23.63
N ALA A 174 4.99 7.53 22.42
CA ALA A 174 3.56 7.68 22.12
C ALA A 174 2.71 6.44 22.50
N LYS A 175 3.31 5.42 23.14
CA LYS A 175 2.65 4.14 23.51
C LYS A 175 2.10 3.37 22.30
N ILE A 176 2.68 3.59 21.13
CA ILE A 176 2.40 2.84 19.90
C ILE A 176 3.23 1.56 19.93
N VAL A 177 2.64 0.45 19.48
CA VAL A 177 3.36 -0.81 19.28
C VAL A 177 3.37 -1.12 17.79
N THR A 178 4.55 -1.17 17.19
CA THR A 178 4.76 -1.57 15.79
C THR A 178 5.53 -2.90 15.73
N VAL A 179 5.49 -3.59 14.58
CA VAL A 179 6.28 -4.81 14.38
C VAL A 179 7.77 -4.53 14.58
N SER A 180 8.25 -3.36 14.14
CA SER A 180 9.63 -2.91 14.36
C SER A 180 9.99 -2.82 15.84
N ILE A 181 9.09 -2.30 16.69
CA ILE A 181 9.29 -2.23 18.15
C ILE A 181 9.35 -3.64 18.75
N LEU A 182 8.44 -4.54 18.35
CA LEU A 182 8.38 -5.90 18.88
C LEU A 182 9.64 -6.72 18.54
N LEU A 183 10.17 -6.55 17.33
CA LEU A 183 11.37 -7.27 16.87
C LEU A 183 12.68 -6.65 17.36
N GLY A 184 12.66 -5.39 17.81
CA GLY A 184 13.84 -4.61 18.13
C GLY A 184 14.73 -4.36 16.90
N LYS A 185 15.85 -3.66 17.09
CA LYS A 185 16.70 -3.19 15.97
C LYS A 185 17.18 -4.32 15.04
N THR A 186 17.70 -5.41 15.61
CA THR A 186 18.25 -6.54 14.83
C THR A 186 17.15 -7.28 14.07
N GLY A 187 16.05 -7.63 14.74
CA GLY A 187 14.93 -8.30 14.08
C GLY A 187 14.26 -7.41 13.03
N SER A 188 14.17 -6.10 13.30
CA SER A 188 13.64 -5.13 12.34
C SER A 188 14.51 -5.05 11.07
N TYR A 189 15.83 -5.09 11.21
CA TYR A 189 16.73 -5.16 10.06
C TYR A 189 16.57 -6.47 9.25
N ILE A 190 16.46 -7.62 9.93
CA ILE A 190 16.25 -8.92 9.25
C ILE A 190 14.94 -8.91 8.47
N LEU A 191 13.84 -8.46 9.10
CA LEU A 191 12.55 -8.35 8.42
C LEU A 191 12.63 -7.35 7.26
N PHE A 192 13.29 -6.21 7.44
CA PHE A 192 13.49 -5.25 6.37
C PHE A 192 14.20 -5.87 5.16
N ALA A 193 15.32 -6.56 5.38
CA ALA A 193 16.06 -7.24 4.32
C ALA A 193 15.18 -8.29 3.62
N PHE A 194 14.40 -9.07 4.38
CA PHE A 194 13.45 -10.01 3.79
C PHE A 194 12.42 -9.30 2.89
N LEU A 195 11.75 -8.27 3.39
CA LEU A 195 10.74 -7.51 2.64
C LEU A 195 11.33 -6.88 1.37
N LEU A 196 12.59 -6.47 1.42
CA LEU A 196 13.30 -5.80 0.33
C LEU A 196 13.78 -6.78 -0.76
N PHE A 197 14.29 -7.96 -0.39
CA PHE A 197 14.85 -8.93 -1.34
C PHE A 197 13.87 -10.02 -1.81
N ALA A 198 12.88 -10.39 -0.99
CA ALA A 198 11.90 -11.41 -1.37
C ALA A 198 11.14 -11.11 -2.68
N PRO A 199 10.75 -9.86 -3.00
CA PRO A 199 10.17 -9.51 -4.31
C PRO A 199 11.05 -9.93 -5.50
N TYR A 200 12.37 -9.81 -5.37
CA TYR A 200 13.32 -10.14 -6.45
C TYR A 200 13.40 -11.64 -6.70
N ILE A 201 13.29 -12.45 -5.64
CA ILE A 201 13.17 -13.90 -5.77
C ILE A 201 11.90 -14.23 -6.55
N VAL A 202 10.77 -13.59 -6.20
CA VAL A 202 9.50 -13.79 -6.89
C VAL A 202 9.59 -13.36 -8.36
N PHE A 203 10.22 -12.23 -8.68
CA PHE A 203 10.45 -11.79 -10.06
C PHE A 203 11.27 -12.80 -10.86
N VAL A 204 12.35 -13.35 -10.29
CA VAL A 204 13.15 -14.40 -10.95
C VAL A 204 12.31 -15.63 -11.24
N LEU A 205 11.57 -16.13 -10.24
CA LEU A 205 10.74 -17.33 -10.40
C LEU A 205 9.63 -17.12 -11.45
N MET A 206 8.97 -15.96 -11.43
CA MET A 206 7.94 -15.62 -12.42
C MET A 206 8.55 -15.39 -13.82
N GLY A 207 9.75 -14.83 -13.89
CA GLY A 207 10.51 -14.67 -15.13
C GLY A 207 10.82 -15.99 -15.83
N LEU A 208 11.22 -17.00 -15.04
CA LEU A 208 11.55 -18.35 -15.51
C LEU A 208 10.33 -19.17 -15.92
N HIS A 209 9.23 -19.08 -15.18
CA HIS A 209 8.08 -19.98 -15.33
C HIS A 209 6.88 -19.37 -16.05
N ILE A 210 6.76 -18.05 -16.12
CA ILE A 210 5.57 -17.37 -16.66
C ILE A 210 5.90 -16.49 -17.85
N SER A 211 6.81 -15.53 -17.69
CA SER A 211 7.15 -14.62 -18.80
C SER A 211 8.48 -13.91 -18.58
N PRO A 212 9.40 -13.89 -19.57
CA PRO A 212 10.69 -13.19 -19.45
C PRO A 212 10.58 -11.68 -19.15
N TRP A 213 9.46 -11.04 -19.50
CA TRP A 213 9.22 -9.62 -19.18
C TRP A 213 9.21 -9.35 -17.67
N LEU A 214 8.93 -10.37 -16.85
CA LEU A 214 8.93 -10.25 -15.39
C LEU A 214 10.35 -10.20 -14.79
N PHE A 215 11.40 -10.32 -15.61
CA PHE A 215 12.77 -10.01 -15.21
C PHE A 215 13.07 -8.50 -15.20
N LEU A 216 12.25 -7.66 -15.84
CA LEU A 216 12.52 -6.22 -15.95
C LEU A 216 12.74 -5.51 -14.61
N PRO A 217 11.98 -5.80 -13.52
CA PRO A 217 12.24 -5.19 -12.21
C PRO A 217 13.67 -5.45 -11.68
N LEU A 218 14.35 -6.52 -12.13
CA LEU A 218 15.73 -6.83 -11.71
C LEU A 218 16.74 -5.75 -12.15
N LEU A 219 16.39 -4.88 -13.10
CA LEU A 219 17.21 -3.72 -13.47
C LEU A 219 17.48 -2.78 -12.28
N THR A 220 16.60 -2.79 -11.28
CA THR A 220 16.70 -1.95 -10.07
C THR A 220 17.50 -2.60 -8.93
N VAL A 221 18.10 -3.78 -9.15
CA VAL A 221 18.82 -4.54 -8.10
C VAL A 221 19.94 -3.75 -7.42
N LYS A 222 20.61 -2.84 -8.15
CA LYS A 222 21.66 -2.00 -7.58
C LYS A 222 21.10 -1.04 -6.52
N ASP A 223 19.91 -0.52 -6.75
CA ASP A 223 19.23 0.39 -5.82
C ASP A 223 18.85 -0.34 -4.54
N VAL A 224 18.42 -1.60 -4.63
CA VAL A 224 18.11 -2.47 -3.50
C VAL A 224 19.31 -2.62 -2.56
N PHE A 225 20.47 -2.99 -3.09
CA PHE A 225 21.68 -3.14 -2.28
C PHE A 225 22.14 -1.82 -1.68
N ASN A 226 21.95 -0.71 -2.40
CA ASN A 226 22.23 0.62 -1.87
C ASN A 226 21.31 0.94 -0.68
N ILE A 227 20.00 0.74 -0.84
CA ILE A 227 18.99 0.95 0.19
C ILE A 227 19.26 0.09 1.44
N GLU A 228 19.57 -1.20 1.24
CA GLU A 228 19.96 -2.11 2.33
C GLU A 228 21.15 -1.56 3.11
N ARG A 229 22.18 -1.07 2.40
CA ARG A 229 23.37 -0.49 3.02
C ARG A 229 23.03 0.75 3.86
N PHE A 230 22.16 1.63 3.37
CA PHE A 230 21.69 2.81 4.11
C PHE A 230 20.91 2.43 5.38
N PHE A 231 20.09 1.37 5.30
CA PHE A 231 19.39 0.86 6.45
C PHE A 231 20.37 0.30 7.48
N ARG A 232 21.29 -0.57 7.04
CA ARG A 232 22.29 -1.21 7.90
C ARG A 232 23.22 -0.19 8.58
N SER A 233 23.56 0.91 7.90
CA SER A 233 24.38 1.98 8.47
C SER A 233 23.62 2.90 9.44
N GLY A 234 22.34 2.63 9.71
CA GLY A 234 21.50 3.43 10.60
C GLY A 234 21.04 4.77 10.00
N SER A 235 21.25 4.99 8.71
CA SER A 235 20.86 6.23 8.00
C SER A 235 19.40 6.20 7.54
N LEU A 236 18.50 5.92 8.48
CA LEU A 236 17.10 5.54 8.20
C LEU A 236 16.24 6.66 7.61
N ARG A 237 16.60 7.94 7.80
CA ARG A 237 15.78 9.07 7.33
C ARG A 237 15.54 9.09 5.82
N LYS A 238 16.51 8.63 5.01
CA LYS A 238 16.40 8.63 3.55
C LYS A 238 15.77 7.37 2.99
N VAL A 239 15.76 6.28 3.76
CA VAL A 239 15.39 4.95 3.27
C VAL A 239 13.94 4.89 2.75
N PRO A 240 12.92 5.43 3.45
CA PRO A 240 11.53 5.41 2.96
C PRO A 240 11.36 6.12 1.61
N TYR A 241 12.03 7.26 1.42
CA TYR A 241 12.02 8.00 0.15
C TYR A 241 12.65 7.19 -0.99
N MET A 242 13.81 6.57 -0.75
CA MET A 242 14.47 5.71 -1.73
C MET A 242 13.61 4.49 -2.09
N LEU A 243 12.93 3.89 -1.11
CA LEU A 243 12.01 2.78 -1.33
C LEU A 243 10.77 3.21 -2.11
N ALA A 244 10.25 4.42 -1.89
CA ALA A 244 9.13 4.95 -2.67
C ALA A 244 9.51 5.14 -4.15
N GLN A 245 10.72 5.64 -4.43
CA GLN A 245 11.26 5.73 -5.79
C GLN A 245 11.46 4.35 -6.41
N LEU A 246 12.02 3.40 -5.66
CA LEU A 246 12.17 2.02 -6.10
C LEU A 246 10.81 1.39 -6.44
N ASN A 247 9.81 1.58 -5.58
CA ASN A 247 8.46 1.04 -5.79
C ASN A 247 7.79 1.61 -7.04
N LEU A 248 8.00 2.90 -7.35
CA LEU A 248 7.55 3.50 -8.60
C LEU A 248 8.23 2.85 -9.82
N LEU A 249 9.55 2.69 -9.78
CA LEU A 249 10.30 2.05 -10.87
C LEU A 249 9.86 0.60 -11.08
N ILE A 250 9.71 -0.17 -9.99
CA ILE A 250 9.20 -1.55 -10.05
C ILE A 250 7.79 -1.57 -10.64
N GLY A 251 6.91 -0.66 -10.21
CA GLY A 251 5.55 -0.56 -10.76
C GLY A 251 5.51 -0.30 -12.28
N LEU A 252 6.48 0.43 -12.82
CA LEU A 252 6.62 0.68 -14.26
C LEU A 252 7.23 -0.52 -15.01
N LEU A 253 8.16 -1.23 -14.37
CA LEU A 253 8.87 -2.37 -14.97
C LEU A 253 8.10 -3.69 -14.86
N TYR A 254 7.12 -3.79 -13.96
CA TYR A 254 6.37 -5.01 -13.71
C TYR A 254 5.19 -5.17 -14.67
N VAL A 255 5.46 -5.77 -15.84
CA VAL A 255 4.56 -5.86 -17.01
C VAL A 255 4.25 -7.31 -17.41
#